data_AF-A0AAV1E3U2-F1
#
_entry.id   AF-A0AAV1E3U2-F1
#
_cell.length_a   1.000
_cell.length_b   1.000
_cell.length_c   1.000
_cell.angle_alpha   90.00
_cell.angle_beta   90.00
_cell.angle_gamma   90.00
#
_symmetry.space_group_name_H-M   'P 1'
#
loop_
_entity.id
_entity.type
_entity.pdbx_description
1 polymer ?
#
loop_
_entity_poly.entity_id
_entity_poly.type
_entity_poly.pdbx_seq_one_letter_code
_entity_poly.pdbx_strand_id
1 'polypeptide(L)'
;MHGLSRLGNGLNSSPSVSPPSSPRYRHSGRNKSPEIVGSGGGGGGGGRAFHRHGGGDVGGFGKMKWQNLVERLGFAVISTVYRRRGVLLLAPLLYISLMLLYMSSVGLDGVVNFSIRNSGNGDDLTRPGSVYRSPQVFEKLWPFMEAESLNGSSNSNLLMNVWSSKQRQSWKPCLDRTVSYSGSSELPKSNGYLIIEANGGLNQQRLSICDAVAVAGMLNSTLVIPIFHLNSVWRDSSKFGEIFDEDFFIYALRNHVKIVRELPDTVLQQFDYNISNIINLRVKAWSSPIYYLHKVVPKLVELGAVRIAPFSNRLAHAVPPNIQALRCLSNFEALRFSQSIRLLAAKLVDRMVKRSSKSGGKYISVHLRFEEDMVAFSCCVYDGGEEEKKEMDIARERSWRGKFRRRGRIIRPGAIRRDGKCPLTPLEVGMMLRGMGFDNNTSLYVAAGKIYKAGKYMAPLKQMFPLLETKDTLASPEELAPFKGHSSRLAALDYTVCLHSEVFVTTQGGNFPHFLVGHRRYLNEGHAKTIKPDKRKLALLFDSPNIRWEDFKHHLQDMLHHSDVKGVEVRKPSGSLYTYPMPDCMCKHVDVKNDNGNITRLS
;
A
#
# COMPACT_ATOMS: atom_id res chain seq x y z
N MET A 1 -9.65 -2.68 -3.23
CA MET A 1 -10.71 -3.71 -3.41
C MET A 1 -11.86 -3.07 -4.16
N HIS A 2 -12.34 -3.62 -5.27
CA HIS A 2 -13.58 -3.16 -5.91
C HIS A 2 -14.40 -4.36 -6.37
N GLY A 3 -15.59 -4.49 -5.79
CA GLY A 3 -16.67 -5.35 -6.27
C GLY A 3 -17.94 -4.51 -6.27
N LEU A 4 -18.45 -4.19 -7.46
CA LEU A 4 -19.77 -3.59 -7.59
C LEU A 4 -20.81 -4.70 -7.45
N SER A 5 -21.84 -4.47 -6.64
CA SER A 5 -22.99 -5.36 -6.52
C SER A 5 -24.21 -4.52 -6.13
N ARG A 6 -24.97 -4.12 -7.14
CA ARG A 6 -26.37 -3.72 -6.96
C ARG A 6 -27.21 -5.00 -6.88
N LEU A 7 -28.17 -5.03 -5.97
CA LEU A 7 -29.36 -5.86 -6.09
C LEU A 7 -30.55 -4.96 -5.74
N GLY A 8 -31.58 -5.03 -6.57
CA GLY A 8 -32.92 -4.53 -6.28
C GLY A 8 -33.89 -5.67 -6.61
N ASN A 9 -35.00 -5.75 -5.89
CA ASN A 9 -36.00 -6.78 -6.14
C ASN A 9 -36.66 -6.53 -7.51
N GLY A 10 -36.96 -7.60 -8.24
CA GLY A 10 -37.58 -7.51 -9.56
C GLY A 10 -39.08 -7.80 -9.51
N LEU A 11 -39.79 -7.32 -10.53
CA LEU A 11 -41.02 -7.92 -11.05
C LEU A 11 -41.24 -7.40 -12.49
N ASN A 12 -42.05 -8.14 -13.25
CA ASN A 12 -42.40 -7.96 -14.67
C ASN A 12 -41.25 -8.07 -15.70
N SER A 13 -41.58 -8.71 -16.83
CA SER A 13 -40.63 -9.16 -17.84
C SER A 13 -41.18 -9.02 -19.25
N SER A 14 -40.48 -8.28 -20.10
CA SER A 14 -40.58 -8.35 -21.56
C SER A 14 -39.21 -8.01 -22.19
N PRO A 15 -38.80 -8.64 -23.31
CA PRO A 15 -37.41 -8.61 -23.75
C PRO A 15 -37.12 -7.54 -24.82
N SER A 16 -36.02 -6.80 -24.68
CA SER A 16 -35.40 -6.10 -25.83
C SER A 16 -33.89 -5.84 -25.69
N VAL A 17 -33.18 -6.20 -26.77
CA VAL A 17 -31.92 -5.64 -27.33
C VAL A 17 -30.79 -5.19 -26.39
N SER A 18 -29.63 -5.86 -26.53
CA SER A 18 -28.36 -5.44 -25.93
C SER A 18 -27.66 -4.32 -26.73
N PRO A 19 -27.21 -3.21 -26.11
CA PRO A 19 -26.32 -2.24 -26.76
C PRO A 19 -24.85 -2.72 -26.80
N PRO A 20 -24.03 -2.27 -27.79
CA PRO A 20 -22.73 -2.87 -28.08
C PRO A 20 -21.55 -2.41 -27.20
N SER A 21 -20.51 -3.24 -27.20
CA SER A 21 -19.25 -3.07 -26.45
C SER A 21 -18.46 -1.80 -26.83
N SER A 22 -18.16 -0.93 -25.85
CA SER A 22 -17.30 0.23 -26.08
C SER A 22 -15.80 -0.13 -26.21
N PRO A 23 -14.99 0.56 -27.05
CA PRO A 23 -13.63 0.11 -27.37
C PRO A 23 -12.58 0.37 -26.29
N ARG A 24 -11.49 -0.40 -26.34
CA ARG A 24 -10.39 -0.37 -25.36
C ARG A 24 -9.12 0.25 -25.96
N TYR A 25 -9.05 1.57 -26.07
CA TYR A 25 -7.86 2.25 -26.61
C TYR A 25 -6.73 2.42 -25.57
N ARG A 26 -5.51 2.10 -26.00
CA ARG A 26 -4.25 2.52 -25.36
C ARG A 26 -3.86 3.87 -25.93
N HIS A 27 -3.44 4.81 -25.09
CA HIS A 27 -2.65 5.96 -25.55
C HIS A 27 -1.18 5.76 -25.22
N SER A 28 -0.36 5.66 -26.25
CA SER A 28 0.96 6.31 -26.28
C SER A 28 0.80 7.60 -27.08
N GLY A 29 1.39 8.70 -26.61
CA GLY A 29 1.29 10.00 -27.27
C GLY A 29 2.36 10.93 -26.71
N ARG A 30 3.30 11.35 -27.56
CA ARG A 30 4.44 12.21 -27.23
C ARG A 30 4.23 13.53 -27.96
N ASN A 31 3.99 14.60 -27.22
CA ASN A 31 3.68 15.90 -27.83
C ASN A 31 4.86 16.46 -28.64
N LYS A 32 4.54 17.08 -29.77
CA LYS A 32 5.33 18.08 -30.50
C LYS A 32 4.50 19.37 -30.52
N SER A 33 5.17 20.53 -30.47
CA SER A 33 4.75 21.85 -31.02
C SER A 33 5.63 22.96 -30.41
N PRO A 34 5.76 24.14 -31.05
CA PRO A 34 5.54 24.48 -32.46
C PRO A 34 6.77 25.16 -33.12
N GLU A 35 6.65 25.53 -34.40
CA GLU A 35 7.56 26.45 -35.10
C GLU A 35 6.97 27.87 -35.11
N ILE A 36 7.83 28.91 -35.11
CA ILE A 36 7.45 30.29 -35.50
C ILE A 36 8.59 30.94 -36.31
N VAL A 37 8.27 31.25 -37.58
CA VAL A 37 8.69 32.40 -38.44
C VAL A 37 10.06 33.07 -38.25
N GLY A 38 10.82 33.23 -39.35
CA GLY A 38 11.91 34.23 -39.45
C GLY A 38 12.73 34.16 -40.75
N SER A 39 12.68 35.20 -41.60
CA SER A 39 13.30 35.24 -42.94
C SER A 39 14.80 35.65 -42.97
N GLY A 40 15.53 35.20 -44.00
CA GLY A 40 16.36 36.11 -44.81
C GLY A 40 17.89 35.89 -44.93
N GLY A 41 18.37 35.85 -46.19
CA GLY A 41 19.54 36.65 -46.62
C GLY A 41 20.94 36.01 -46.77
N GLY A 42 21.43 35.93 -48.01
CA GLY A 42 22.87 35.98 -48.38
C GLY A 42 23.74 34.72 -48.12
N GLY A 43 24.91 34.56 -48.78
CA GLY A 43 25.44 35.31 -49.93
C GLY A 43 26.97 35.19 -50.11
N GLY A 44 27.43 34.60 -51.23
CA GLY A 44 28.87 34.49 -51.60
C GLY A 44 29.67 33.44 -50.81
N GLY A 45 30.88 33.04 -51.22
CA GLY A 45 31.60 33.35 -52.47
C GLY A 45 33.13 33.19 -52.33
N GLY A 46 33.79 32.49 -53.25
CA GLY A 46 35.26 32.33 -53.26
C GLY A 46 35.75 31.01 -53.87
N GLY A 47 36.94 31.01 -54.49
CA GLY A 47 37.54 29.82 -55.12
C GLY A 47 38.93 30.13 -55.70
N ARG A 48 39.45 29.23 -56.59
CA ARG A 48 40.82 29.19 -57.18
C ARG A 48 41.91 28.60 -56.24
N ALA A 49 42.98 27.94 -56.70
CA ALA A 49 43.27 27.32 -58.01
C ALA A 49 44.58 26.46 -58.03
N PHE A 50 44.67 25.49 -58.98
CA PHE A 50 45.86 24.86 -59.62
C PHE A 50 46.98 24.20 -58.74
N HIS A 51 47.76 23.18 -59.17
CA HIS A 51 47.96 22.49 -60.48
C HIS A 51 48.32 20.96 -60.23
N ARG A 52 49.06 20.11 -61.00
CA ARG A 52 49.91 20.25 -62.22
C ARG A 52 49.85 19.05 -63.23
N HIS A 53 50.86 18.16 -63.27
CA HIS A 53 51.17 17.10 -64.28
C HIS A 53 51.29 15.70 -63.61
N GLY A 54 51.38 14.54 -64.29
CA GLY A 54 51.24 14.18 -65.72
C GLY A 54 51.95 12.87 -66.12
N GLY A 55 51.61 12.27 -67.28
CA GLY A 55 52.17 11.03 -67.87
C GLY A 55 51.50 9.71 -67.40
N GLY A 56 51.42 8.62 -68.19
CA GLY A 56 51.73 8.36 -69.61
C GLY A 56 51.48 6.87 -69.99
N ASP A 57 51.27 6.58 -71.30
CA ASP A 57 51.48 5.34 -72.11
C ASP A 57 51.48 3.90 -71.51
N VAL A 58 51.07 2.80 -72.18
CA VAL A 58 50.43 2.52 -73.49
C VAL A 58 49.85 1.08 -73.52
N GLY A 59 48.79 0.84 -74.33
CA GLY A 59 48.58 -0.47 -75.00
C GLY A 59 47.60 -1.50 -74.38
N GLY A 60 47.05 -2.38 -75.26
CA GLY A 60 46.35 -3.62 -74.87
C GLY A 60 44.82 -3.64 -75.05
N PHE A 61 44.32 -4.06 -76.22
CA PHE A 61 42.88 -4.30 -76.46
C PHE A 61 42.39 -5.65 -75.89
N GLY A 62 41.15 -5.70 -75.39
CA GLY A 62 40.32 -6.91 -75.54
C GLY A 62 39.62 -7.52 -74.31
N LYS A 63 38.57 -6.87 -73.76
CA LYS A 63 37.33 -7.51 -73.22
C LYS A 63 36.29 -6.49 -72.68
N MET A 64 35.92 -5.50 -73.49
CA MET A 64 34.96 -4.46 -73.06
C MET A 64 33.49 -4.89 -73.23
N LYS A 65 32.98 -5.69 -72.28
CA LYS A 65 31.54 -5.97 -72.01
C LYS A 65 31.42 -6.90 -70.80
N TRP A 66 30.93 -6.39 -69.65
CA TRP A 66 30.16 -7.11 -68.60
C TRP A 66 29.98 -6.25 -67.33
N GLN A 67 30.94 -5.39 -66.98
CA GLN A 67 30.92 -4.58 -65.74
C GLN A 67 29.78 -3.52 -65.73
N ASN A 68 29.57 -2.77 -66.81
CA ASN A 68 28.54 -1.72 -66.90
C ASN A 68 27.08 -2.21 -66.74
N LEU A 69 26.83 -3.53 -66.75
CA LEU A 69 25.50 -4.09 -66.47
C LEU A 69 25.26 -4.24 -64.95
N VAL A 70 26.30 -4.67 -64.22
CA VAL A 70 26.23 -4.98 -62.79
C VAL A 70 26.02 -3.71 -61.96
N GLU A 71 26.74 -2.62 -62.27
CA GLU A 71 26.55 -1.34 -61.58
C GLU A 71 25.13 -0.75 -61.80
N ARG A 72 24.60 -0.86 -63.02
CA ARG A 72 23.26 -0.36 -63.36
C ARG A 72 22.15 -1.18 -62.67
N LEU A 73 22.31 -2.49 -62.56
CA LEU A 73 21.44 -3.35 -61.75
C LEU A 73 21.56 -3.04 -60.26
N GLY A 74 22.77 -2.85 -59.75
CA GLY A 74 23.03 -2.45 -58.36
C GLY A 74 22.32 -1.14 -58.00
N PHE A 75 22.48 -0.09 -58.82
CA PHE A 75 21.79 1.18 -58.62
C PHE A 75 20.26 1.06 -58.70
N ALA A 76 19.72 0.24 -59.61
CA ALA A 76 18.28 0.01 -59.71
C ALA A 76 17.71 -0.72 -58.47
N VAL A 77 18.42 -1.71 -57.94
CA VAL A 77 18.04 -2.44 -56.72
C VAL A 77 18.15 -1.53 -55.49
N ILE A 78 19.26 -0.81 -55.31
CA ILE A 78 19.44 0.12 -54.18
C ILE A 78 18.36 1.21 -54.21
N SER A 79 18.07 1.78 -55.39
CA SER A 79 17.03 2.78 -55.57
C SER A 79 15.62 2.25 -55.22
N THR A 80 15.26 1.05 -55.69
CA THR A 80 13.94 0.45 -55.40
C THR A 80 13.78 0.05 -53.93
N VAL A 81 14.84 -0.43 -53.27
CA VAL A 81 14.86 -0.69 -51.83
C VAL A 81 14.65 0.60 -51.03
N TYR A 82 15.39 1.68 -51.34
CA TYR A 82 15.23 2.96 -50.65
C TYR A 82 13.88 3.64 -50.90
N ARG A 83 13.25 3.42 -52.06
CA ARG A 83 11.92 3.98 -52.39
C ARG A 83 10.76 3.26 -51.69
N ARG A 84 10.96 2.06 -51.14
CA ARG A 84 9.93 1.29 -50.39
C ARG A 84 10.32 1.10 -48.92
N ARG A 85 10.11 2.15 -48.11
CA ARG A 85 10.37 2.20 -46.64
C ARG A 85 9.74 1.10 -45.78
N GLY A 86 8.88 0.22 -46.34
CA GLY A 86 8.35 -0.96 -45.65
C GLY A 86 9.26 -2.20 -45.68
N VAL A 87 10.16 -2.34 -46.66
CA VAL A 87 10.93 -3.60 -46.84
C VAL A 87 11.96 -3.81 -45.72
N LEU A 88 12.59 -2.74 -45.25
CA LEU A 88 13.53 -2.79 -44.12
C LEU A 88 12.89 -3.18 -42.78
N LEU A 89 11.56 -3.15 -42.66
CA LEU A 89 10.83 -3.66 -41.49
C LEU A 89 10.61 -5.18 -41.52
N LEU A 90 10.73 -5.81 -42.70
CA LEU A 90 10.59 -7.26 -42.86
C LEU A 90 11.91 -8.01 -42.62
N ALA A 91 13.07 -7.40 -42.85
CA ALA A 91 14.36 -8.06 -42.65
C ALA A 91 14.58 -8.54 -41.19
N PRO A 92 14.26 -7.78 -40.12
CA PRO A 92 14.33 -8.28 -38.74
C PRO A 92 13.34 -9.42 -38.46
N LEU A 93 12.15 -9.38 -39.05
CA LEU A 93 11.12 -10.41 -38.86
C LEU A 93 11.48 -11.72 -39.57
N LEU A 94 12.05 -11.63 -40.78
CA LEU A 94 12.60 -12.77 -41.51
C LEU A 94 13.82 -13.36 -40.78
N TYR A 95 14.72 -12.53 -40.25
CA TYR A 95 15.84 -13.00 -39.44
C TYR A 95 15.37 -13.72 -38.17
N ILE A 96 14.39 -13.18 -37.43
CA ILE A 96 13.80 -13.85 -36.26
C ILE A 96 13.10 -15.15 -36.65
N SER A 97 12.36 -15.18 -37.76
CA SER A 97 11.70 -16.40 -38.25
C SER A 97 12.71 -17.48 -38.65
N LEU A 98 13.78 -17.09 -39.35
CA LEU A 98 14.87 -17.99 -39.76
C LEU A 98 15.66 -18.51 -38.55
N MET A 99 15.90 -17.67 -37.54
CA MET A 99 16.52 -18.08 -36.28
C MET A 99 15.61 -19.01 -35.46
N LEU A 100 14.29 -18.81 -35.46
CA LEU A 100 13.35 -19.73 -34.81
C LEU A 100 13.29 -21.08 -35.53
N LEU A 101 13.36 -21.10 -36.87
CA LEU A 101 13.46 -22.33 -37.65
C LEU A 101 14.82 -23.04 -37.44
N TYR A 102 15.92 -22.29 -37.38
CA TYR A 102 17.25 -22.82 -37.09
C TYR A 102 17.35 -23.42 -35.67
N MET A 103 16.86 -22.71 -34.65
CA MET A 103 16.74 -23.23 -33.28
C MET A 103 15.71 -24.37 -33.14
N SER A 104 14.94 -24.66 -34.19
CA SER A 104 14.02 -25.81 -34.28
C SER A 104 14.57 -26.95 -35.16
N SER A 105 15.73 -26.77 -35.81
CA SER A 105 16.38 -27.79 -36.65
C SER A 105 17.77 -28.20 -36.17
N VAL A 106 18.45 -27.39 -35.35
CA VAL A 106 19.62 -27.83 -34.57
C VAL A 106 19.13 -28.69 -33.41
N GLY A 107 19.03 -30.00 -33.65
CA GLY A 107 18.76 -30.99 -32.61
C GLY A 107 19.88 -30.98 -31.57
N LEU A 108 19.57 -30.53 -30.35
CA LEU A 108 20.42 -30.75 -29.19
C LEU A 108 20.20 -32.18 -28.68
N ASP A 109 20.81 -33.14 -29.38
CA ASP A 109 20.92 -34.55 -28.97
C ASP A 109 21.89 -34.72 -27.79
N GLY A 110 21.56 -34.04 -26.69
CA GLY A 110 22.04 -34.26 -25.33
C GLY A 110 20.85 -34.57 -24.42
N VAL A 111 19.94 -35.42 -24.90
CA VAL A 111 18.60 -35.61 -24.32
C VAL A 111 18.66 -36.36 -22.99
N VAL A 112 18.69 -35.58 -21.90
CA VAL A 112 18.10 -36.01 -20.63
C VAL A 112 16.64 -36.35 -20.91
N ASN A 113 16.22 -37.57 -20.54
CA ASN A 113 14.91 -38.16 -20.90
C ASN A 113 13.70 -37.32 -20.42
N PHE A 114 13.30 -36.33 -21.22
CA PHE A 114 12.07 -35.58 -21.05
C PHE A 114 10.90 -36.34 -21.70
N SER A 115 10.46 -37.42 -21.03
CA SER A 115 9.19 -38.05 -21.35
C SER A 115 8.07 -37.00 -21.27
N ILE A 116 7.38 -36.74 -22.38
CA ILE A 116 6.29 -35.76 -22.44
C ILE A 116 5.08 -36.30 -21.67
N ARG A 117 5.09 -36.13 -20.35
CA ARG A 117 4.02 -36.49 -19.44
C ARG A 117 3.20 -35.24 -19.14
N ASN A 118 1.90 -35.30 -19.41
CA ASN A 118 0.94 -34.20 -19.27
C ASN A 118 0.81 -33.74 -17.79
N SER A 119 1.77 -32.96 -17.31
CA SER A 119 1.97 -32.64 -15.89
C SER A 119 1.12 -31.44 -15.45
N GLY A 120 -0.19 -31.61 -15.53
CA GLY A 120 -1.11 -30.80 -14.73
C GLY A 120 -0.80 -30.98 -13.23
N ASN A 121 -0.75 -29.87 -12.49
CA ASN A 121 -0.61 -29.77 -11.03
C ASN A 121 0.69 -30.28 -10.36
N GLY A 122 1.48 -31.19 -10.95
CA GLY A 122 2.65 -31.78 -10.28
C GLY A 122 3.82 -30.82 -9.98
N ASP A 123 4.18 -29.97 -10.95
CA ASP A 123 5.47 -29.25 -10.98
C ASP A 123 5.54 -27.95 -10.13
N ASP A 124 4.52 -27.64 -9.33
CA ASP A 124 4.54 -26.48 -8.42
C ASP A 124 5.01 -26.83 -7.00
N LEU A 125 4.99 -28.12 -6.62
CA LEU A 125 5.31 -28.65 -5.28
C LEU A 125 6.78 -29.04 -5.09
N THR A 126 7.54 -29.17 -6.20
CA THR A 126 8.96 -29.54 -6.21
C THR A 126 9.90 -28.36 -5.94
N ARG A 127 9.38 -27.13 -6.01
CA ARG A 127 10.16 -25.89 -5.97
C ARG A 127 10.21 -25.35 -4.53
N PRO A 128 11.38 -25.00 -3.97
CA PRO A 128 11.48 -24.48 -2.61
C PRO A 128 10.57 -23.27 -2.33
N GLY A 129 9.99 -23.24 -1.14
CA GLY A 129 9.03 -22.23 -0.68
C GLY A 129 7.61 -22.41 -1.20
N SER A 130 7.29 -23.57 -1.78
CA SER A 130 5.97 -23.90 -2.30
C SER A 130 5.07 -24.59 -1.28
N VAL A 131 5.66 -25.42 -0.40
CA VAL A 131 4.90 -26.22 0.57
C VAL A 131 4.88 -25.53 1.93
N TYR A 132 3.80 -25.73 2.68
CA TYR A 132 3.74 -25.38 4.09
C TYR A 132 4.37 -26.52 4.90
N ARG A 133 5.67 -26.41 5.20
CA ARG A 133 6.40 -27.34 6.10
C ARG A 133 6.78 -26.70 7.44
N SER A 134 6.09 -25.62 7.79
CA SER A 134 6.34 -24.83 8.99
C SER A 134 6.24 -25.67 10.29
N PRO A 135 5.36 -26.69 10.42
CA PRO A 135 5.38 -27.61 11.56
C PRO A 135 6.67 -28.44 11.65
N GLN A 136 7.14 -29.03 10.55
CA GLN A 136 8.36 -29.85 10.55
C GLN A 136 9.62 -29.01 10.78
N VAL A 137 9.62 -27.75 10.35
CA VAL A 137 10.68 -26.77 10.68
C VAL A 137 10.62 -26.42 12.18
N PHE A 138 9.42 -26.22 12.74
CA PHE A 138 9.25 -25.95 14.17
C PHE A 138 9.75 -27.11 15.04
N GLU A 139 9.30 -28.34 14.76
CA GLU A 139 9.67 -29.55 15.50
C GLU A 139 11.19 -29.74 15.62
N LYS A 140 11.95 -29.44 14.55
CA LYS A 140 13.42 -29.55 14.58
C LYS A 140 14.13 -28.36 15.23
N LEU A 141 13.58 -27.15 15.12
CA LEU A 141 14.22 -25.95 15.68
C LEU A 141 13.82 -25.70 17.14
N TRP A 142 12.72 -26.27 17.62
CA TRP A 142 12.19 -26.04 18.98
C TRP A 142 13.20 -26.35 20.11
N PRO A 143 13.95 -27.47 20.11
CA PRO A 143 14.93 -27.73 21.17
C PRO A 143 16.03 -26.65 21.28
N PHE A 144 16.42 -26.04 20.15
CA PHE A 144 17.38 -24.94 20.13
C PHE A 144 16.75 -23.64 20.66
N MET A 145 15.47 -23.38 20.36
CA MET A 145 14.72 -22.25 20.94
C MET A 145 14.56 -22.38 22.46
N GLU A 146 14.31 -23.58 22.98
CA GLU A 146 14.27 -23.84 24.43
C GLU A 146 15.66 -23.67 25.05
N ALA A 147 16.71 -24.29 24.49
CA ALA A 147 18.08 -24.18 25.00
C ALA A 147 18.58 -22.72 25.07
N GLU A 148 18.29 -21.88 24.06
CA GLU A 148 18.63 -20.45 24.14
C GLU A 148 17.84 -19.69 25.22
N SER A 149 16.61 -20.13 25.53
CA SER A 149 15.78 -19.54 26.59
C SER A 149 16.26 -19.95 27.99
N LEU A 150 16.85 -21.14 28.12
CA LEU A 150 17.33 -21.70 29.39
C LEU A 150 18.76 -21.26 29.73
N ASN A 151 19.66 -21.22 28.75
CA ASN A 151 21.10 -20.97 28.97
C ASN A 151 21.46 -19.53 29.37
N GLY A 152 20.48 -18.68 29.69
CA GLY A 152 20.71 -17.32 30.18
C GLY A 152 21.49 -16.41 29.24
N SER A 153 21.58 -16.75 27.94
CA SER A 153 22.33 -16.08 26.87
C SER A 153 21.69 -14.74 26.50
N SER A 154 21.71 -13.86 27.49
CA SER A 154 21.09 -12.55 27.50
C SER A 154 21.97 -11.58 26.76
N ASN A 155 21.88 -11.65 25.42
CA ASN A 155 22.01 -10.45 24.58
C ASN A 155 20.98 -9.44 25.09
N SER A 156 21.43 -8.62 26.04
CA SER A 156 20.60 -7.98 27.07
C SER A 156 19.32 -7.38 26.50
N ASN A 157 18.18 -7.96 26.89
CA ASN A 157 16.81 -7.57 26.53
C ASN A 157 16.70 -6.85 25.18
N LEU A 158 16.49 -7.60 24.08
CA LEU A 158 16.37 -7.01 22.73
C LEU A 158 15.37 -5.83 22.70
N LEU A 159 14.27 -5.88 23.46
CA LEU A 159 13.33 -4.76 23.65
C LEU A 159 13.91 -3.55 24.42
N MET A 160 14.76 -3.74 25.43
CA MET A 160 15.43 -2.60 26.08
C MET A 160 16.36 -1.89 25.10
N ASN A 161 17.20 -2.68 24.41
CA ASN A 161 18.20 -2.21 23.46
C ASN A 161 17.66 -2.04 22.02
N VAL A 162 16.34 -1.99 21.82
CA VAL A 162 15.75 -1.95 20.46
C VAL A 162 16.11 -0.66 19.72
N TRP A 163 16.39 0.44 20.41
CA TRP A 163 16.78 1.71 19.80
C TRP A 163 18.29 1.92 19.88
N SER A 164 18.97 1.99 18.73
CA SER A 164 20.30 2.62 18.69
C SER A 164 20.13 4.13 18.90
N SER A 165 20.79 4.72 19.91
CA SER A 165 20.50 6.12 20.30
C SER A 165 20.79 7.12 19.18
N LYS A 166 21.77 6.81 18.31
CA LYS A 166 22.20 7.61 17.15
C LYS A 166 21.13 7.80 16.07
N GLN A 167 19.98 7.13 16.14
CA GLN A 167 18.89 7.25 15.16
C GLN A 167 17.67 8.05 15.65
N ARG A 168 17.64 8.54 16.90
CA ARG A 168 16.46 9.25 17.42
C ARG A 168 16.27 10.67 16.89
N GLN A 169 17.31 11.29 16.35
CA GLN A 169 17.23 12.69 15.91
C GLN A 169 16.85 12.81 14.44
N SER A 170 15.69 13.40 14.18
CA SER A 170 15.69 14.73 13.52
C SER A 170 14.31 15.34 13.31
N TRP A 171 13.18 14.63 13.43
CA TRP A 171 11.88 15.15 12.99
C TRP A 171 10.92 15.45 14.14
N LYS A 172 10.22 16.59 14.07
CA LYS A 172 9.10 16.94 14.97
C LYS A 172 7.83 17.22 14.19
N PRO A 173 6.63 16.98 14.76
CA PRO A 173 5.40 17.59 14.29
C PRO A 173 5.59 19.10 14.10
N CYS A 174 5.30 19.59 12.89
CA CYS A 174 5.44 21.00 12.53
C CYS A 174 4.24 21.54 11.76
N LEU A 175 3.10 20.83 11.82
CA LEU A 175 1.83 21.38 11.36
C LEU A 175 1.62 22.71 12.06
N ASP A 176 1.46 23.75 11.24
CA ASP A 176 1.73 25.11 11.67
C ASP A 176 0.84 25.45 12.86
N ARG A 177 1.46 25.65 14.03
CA ARG A 177 0.73 26.01 15.24
C ARG A 177 0.45 27.51 15.21
N THR A 178 -0.30 27.92 14.19
CA THR A 178 -1.21 29.08 14.22
C THR A 178 -2.38 28.80 15.18
N VAL A 179 -2.03 28.34 16.38
CA VAL A 179 -2.71 28.65 17.63
C VAL A 179 -2.43 30.12 17.91
N SER A 180 -2.95 30.97 17.02
CA SER A 180 -3.00 32.41 17.22
C SER A 180 -3.98 32.64 18.37
N TYR A 181 -3.44 32.77 19.58
CA TYR A 181 -4.21 33.23 20.76
C TYR A 181 -4.65 34.71 20.63
N SER A 182 -4.34 35.35 19.50
CA SER A 182 -4.86 36.63 19.04
C SER A 182 -6.05 36.44 18.09
N GLY A 183 -7.24 36.91 18.49
CA GLY A 183 -8.38 37.25 17.61
C GLY A 183 -8.88 36.18 16.64
N SER A 184 -10.10 35.69 16.82
CA SER A 184 -10.75 34.80 15.86
C SER A 184 -10.90 35.45 14.47
N SER A 185 -9.99 35.14 13.55
CA SER A 185 -10.15 35.45 12.13
C SER A 185 -11.30 34.61 11.59
N GLU A 186 -12.47 35.23 11.43
CA GLU A 186 -13.66 34.54 10.94
C GLU A 186 -13.38 33.93 9.56
N LEU A 187 -13.67 32.63 9.39
CA LEU A 187 -13.41 31.95 8.13
C LEU A 187 -14.22 32.60 7.00
N PRO A 188 -13.63 32.81 5.81
CA PRO A 188 -14.29 33.49 4.69
C PRO A 188 -15.58 32.77 4.29
N LYS A 189 -16.58 33.55 3.85
CA LYS A 189 -17.93 33.05 3.51
C LYS A 189 -17.85 31.77 2.67
N SER A 190 -18.44 30.71 3.21
CA SER A 190 -18.43 29.37 2.61
C SER A 190 -19.12 29.34 1.25
N ASN A 191 -18.52 28.62 0.31
CA ASN A 191 -19.09 28.36 -1.02
C ASN A 191 -20.27 27.39 -1.01
N GLY A 192 -20.58 26.76 0.13
CA GLY A 192 -21.70 25.82 0.29
C GLY A 192 -21.35 24.62 1.18
N TYR A 193 -22.27 23.67 1.31
CA TYR A 193 -22.16 22.50 2.18
C TYR A 193 -21.72 21.24 1.42
N LEU A 194 -20.61 20.65 1.85
CA LEU A 194 -20.06 19.42 1.32
C LEU A 194 -20.44 18.23 2.21
N ILE A 195 -21.18 17.28 1.64
CA ILE A 195 -21.63 16.05 2.30
C ILE A 195 -20.89 14.87 1.68
N ILE A 196 -20.26 14.02 2.50
CA ILE A 196 -19.52 12.86 2.01
C ILE A 196 -19.92 11.57 2.73
N GLU A 197 -20.01 10.48 1.97
CA GLU A 197 -20.26 9.15 2.54
C GLU A 197 -18.99 8.31 2.52
N ALA A 198 -18.35 8.17 3.68
CA ALA A 198 -17.19 7.32 3.86
C ALA A 198 -17.63 5.84 3.93
N ASN A 199 -16.92 4.97 3.21
CA ASN A 199 -17.26 3.55 3.11
C ASN A 199 -16.05 2.64 3.31
N GLY A 200 -16.25 1.56 4.05
CA GLY A 200 -15.18 0.64 4.46
C GLY A 200 -15.20 0.40 5.97
N GLY A 201 -14.11 -0.14 6.52
CA GLY A 201 -13.89 -0.18 7.98
C GLY A 201 -13.00 0.99 8.43
N LEU A 202 -12.73 1.08 9.74
CA LEU A 202 -11.98 2.16 10.41
C LEU A 202 -10.91 2.89 9.56
N ASN A 203 -9.88 2.18 9.08
CA ASN A 203 -8.75 2.78 8.36
C ASN A 203 -9.01 3.07 6.86
N GLN A 204 -10.21 2.75 6.36
CA GLN A 204 -10.76 3.25 5.08
C GLN A 204 -11.61 4.50 5.33
N GLN A 205 -12.40 4.54 6.41
CA GLN A 205 -13.13 5.74 6.86
C GLN A 205 -12.15 6.88 7.19
N ARG A 206 -11.08 6.62 7.95
CA ARG A 206 -10.03 7.60 8.31
C ARG A 206 -9.41 8.26 7.07
N LEU A 207 -9.09 7.48 6.03
CA LEU A 207 -8.62 7.99 4.74
C LEU A 207 -9.65 8.93 4.09
N SER A 208 -10.91 8.50 4.03
CA SER A 208 -12.00 9.29 3.46
C SER A 208 -12.25 10.60 4.20
N ILE A 209 -12.15 10.62 5.54
CA ILE A 209 -12.33 11.83 6.33
C ILE A 209 -11.17 12.81 6.11
N CYS A 210 -9.92 12.34 6.10
CA CYS A 210 -8.75 13.19 5.84
C CYS A 210 -8.79 13.81 4.44
N ASP A 211 -9.19 13.02 3.42
CA ASP A 211 -9.43 13.53 2.07
C ASP A 211 -10.63 14.50 2.03
N ALA A 212 -11.67 14.32 2.84
CA ALA A 212 -12.83 15.21 2.88
C ALA A 212 -12.52 16.57 3.51
N VAL A 213 -11.77 16.61 4.61
CA VAL A 213 -11.27 17.87 5.22
C VAL A 213 -10.36 18.61 4.23
N ALA A 214 -9.49 17.88 3.53
CA ALA A 214 -8.62 18.45 2.50
C ALA A 214 -9.41 19.01 1.30
N VAL A 215 -10.46 18.32 0.83
CA VAL A 215 -11.37 18.88 -0.19
C VAL A 215 -12.11 20.10 0.37
N ALA A 216 -12.63 20.05 1.59
CA ALA A 216 -13.44 21.13 2.14
C ALA A 216 -12.67 22.45 2.25
N GLY A 217 -11.43 22.41 2.75
CA GLY A 217 -10.55 23.58 2.75
C GLY A 217 -10.13 24.03 1.35
N MET A 218 -9.87 23.08 0.44
CA MET A 218 -9.53 23.39 -0.96
C MET A 218 -10.67 24.05 -1.75
N LEU A 219 -11.93 23.82 -1.36
CA LEU A 219 -13.12 24.42 -1.99
C LEU A 219 -13.71 25.59 -1.21
N ASN A 220 -13.12 25.99 -0.07
CA ASN A 220 -13.73 26.87 0.92
C ASN A 220 -15.21 26.51 1.21
N SER A 221 -15.47 25.24 1.52
CA SER A 221 -16.81 24.71 1.76
C SER A 221 -17.00 24.28 3.21
N THR A 222 -18.23 24.40 3.73
CA THR A 222 -18.59 23.85 5.03
C THR A 222 -18.65 22.33 4.92
N LEU A 223 -17.88 21.60 5.73
CA LEU A 223 -17.97 20.14 5.80
C LEU A 223 -19.09 19.73 6.76
N VAL A 224 -20.04 18.93 6.29
CA VAL A 224 -20.97 18.21 7.18
C VAL A 224 -20.24 16.98 7.73
N ILE A 225 -20.48 16.61 9.00
CA ILE A 225 -19.81 15.46 9.63
C ILE A 225 -19.94 14.19 8.75
N PRO A 226 -18.82 13.53 8.42
CA PRO A 226 -18.81 12.38 7.50
C PRO A 226 -19.77 11.25 7.86
N ILE A 227 -20.71 10.98 6.95
CA ILE A 227 -21.69 9.89 7.09
C ILE A 227 -20.99 8.56 6.80
N PHE A 228 -21.17 7.57 7.68
CA PHE A 228 -20.60 6.23 7.49
C PHE A 228 -21.63 5.28 6.86
N HIS A 229 -21.30 4.73 5.69
CA HIS A 229 -22.17 3.80 4.97
C HIS A 229 -21.95 2.36 5.46
N LEU A 230 -23.03 1.69 5.90
CA LEU A 230 -23.02 0.31 6.39
C LEU A 230 -22.38 -0.63 5.36
N ASN A 231 -21.24 -1.21 5.70
CA ASN A 231 -20.46 -2.03 4.77
C ASN A 231 -20.79 -3.52 4.93
N SER A 232 -21.11 -4.21 3.84
CA SER A 232 -21.52 -5.63 3.86
C SER A 232 -20.45 -6.62 4.36
N VAL A 233 -19.16 -6.22 4.35
CA VAL A 233 -18.05 -7.01 4.89
C VAL A 233 -17.90 -6.81 6.40
N TRP A 234 -17.89 -5.55 6.85
CA TRP A 234 -17.60 -5.18 8.25
C TRP A 234 -18.84 -5.21 9.15
N ARG A 235 -20.04 -5.07 8.55
CA ARG A 235 -21.38 -5.04 9.15
C ARG A 235 -21.55 -4.06 10.33
N ASP A 236 -20.65 -3.09 10.42
CA ASP A 236 -20.62 -2.08 11.47
C ASP A 236 -21.58 -0.93 11.14
N SER A 237 -22.48 -0.65 12.07
CA SER A 237 -23.52 0.38 11.97
C SER A 237 -23.12 1.74 12.56
N SER A 238 -21.97 1.80 13.25
CA SER A 238 -21.54 2.95 14.06
C SER A 238 -21.46 4.26 13.30
N LYS A 239 -21.81 5.34 13.99
CA LYS A 239 -21.71 6.73 13.51
C LYS A 239 -20.34 7.36 13.78
N PHE A 240 -20.18 8.61 13.35
CA PHE A 240 -18.94 9.37 13.52
C PHE A 240 -18.55 9.49 15.00
N GLY A 241 -19.39 10.13 15.83
CA GLY A 241 -19.17 10.31 17.27
C GLY A 241 -19.00 9.02 18.11
N GLU A 242 -19.43 7.86 17.61
CA GLU A 242 -19.18 6.57 18.28
C GLU A 242 -17.72 6.10 18.12
N ILE A 243 -17.08 6.46 17.01
CA ILE A 243 -15.72 6.03 16.64
C ILE A 243 -14.70 7.14 16.92
N PHE A 244 -15.05 8.39 16.64
CA PHE A 244 -14.19 9.57 16.75
C PHE A 244 -14.76 10.59 17.74
N ASP A 245 -13.89 11.40 18.31
CA ASP A 245 -14.25 12.53 19.17
C ASP A 245 -14.74 13.69 18.29
N GLU A 246 -16.06 13.81 18.14
CA GLU A 246 -16.69 14.75 17.20
C GLU A 246 -16.48 16.22 17.60
N ASP A 247 -16.59 16.50 18.90
CA ASP A 247 -16.42 17.83 19.47
C ASP A 247 -14.97 18.29 19.33
N PHE A 248 -14.01 17.40 19.63
CA PHE A 248 -12.60 17.68 19.39
C PHE A 248 -12.28 17.82 17.90
N PHE A 249 -12.90 17.02 17.02
CA PHE A 249 -12.69 17.09 15.57
C PHE A 249 -13.15 18.44 14.98
N ILE A 250 -14.33 18.93 15.40
CA ILE A 250 -14.82 20.27 15.04
C ILE A 250 -13.88 21.35 15.62
N TYR A 251 -13.55 21.26 16.91
CA TYR A 251 -12.66 22.20 17.60
C TYR A 251 -11.29 22.31 16.94
N ALA A 252 -10.63 21.19 16.63
CA ALA A 252 -9.26 21.15 16.11
C ALA A 252 -9.12 21.67 14.68
N LEU A 253 -10.22 21.70 13.91
CA LEU A 253 -10.23 22.14 12.51
C LEU A 253 -10.84 23.54 12.31
N ARG A 254 -11.40 24.15 13.36
CA ARG A 254 -12.17 25.42 13.32
C ARG A 254 -11.47 26.61 12.65
N ASN A 255 -10.12 26.68 12.70
CA ASN A 255 -9.32 27.74 12.08
C ASN A 255 -9.00 27.48 10.59
N HIS A 256 -9.45 26.35 10.02
CA HIS A 256 -9.03 25.87 8.70
C HIS A 256 -10.19 25.38 7.82
N VAL A 257 -11.21 24.78 8.42
CA VAL A 257 -12.42 24.28 7.74
C VAL A 257 -13.61 24.49 8.68
N LYS A 258 -14.69 25.12 8.20
CA LYS A 258 -15.94 25.19 8.95
C LYS A 258 -16.61 23.82 8.93
N ILE A 259 -16.86 23.22 10.08
CA ILE A 259 -17.49 21.91 10.23
C ILE A 259 -18.81 22.07 10.97
N VAL A 260 -19.85 21.38 10.51
CA VAL A 260 -21.18 21.31 11.14
C VAL A 260 -21.60 19.85 11.32
N ARG A 261 -22.33 19.54 12.40
CA ARG A 261 -22.84 18.18 12.63
C ARG A 261 -23.82 17.76 11.53
N GLU A 262 -24.77 18.64 11.25
CA GLU A 262 -25.86 18.45 10.31
C GLU A 262 -26.01 19.68 9.39
N LEU A 263 -26.82 19.58 8.34
CA LEU A 263 -27.17 20.73 7.51
C LEU A 263 -28.14 21.65 8.28
N PRO A 264 -28.04 22.99 8.16
CA PRO A 264 -29.05 23.89 8.69
C PRO A 264 -30.42 23.67 8.02
N ASP A 265 -31.51 23.85 8.77
CA ASP A 265 -32.88 23.69 8.27
C ASP A 265 -33.17 24.56 7.05
N THR A 266 -32.66 25.79 7.02
CA THR A 266 -32.78 26.73 5.89
C THR A 266 -32.10 26.27 4.60
N VAL A 267 -31.22 25.26 4.68
CA VAL A 267 -30.61 24.57 3.53
C VAL A 267 -31.40 23.28 3.24
N LEU A 268 -31.77 22.52 4.25
CA LEU A 268 -32.60 21.30 4.11
C LEU A 268 -33.97 21.58 3.48
N GLN A 269 -34.58 22.72 3.78
CA GLN A 269 -35.85 23.17 3.19
C GLN A 269 -35.78 23.30 1.65
N GLN A 270 -34.60 23.58 1.09
CA GLN A 270 -34.38 23.66 -0.37
C GLN A 270 -34.37 22.28 -1.05
N PHE A 271 -34.42 21.21 -0.25
CA PHE A 271 -34.34 19.80 -0.67
C PHE A 271 -35.44 18.95 0.02
N ASP A 272 -36.58 19.56 0.35
CA ASP A 272 -37.73 18.90 1.00
C ASP A 272 -37.37 18.17 2.32
N TYR A 273 -36.42 18.73 3.07
CA TYR A 273 -35.81 18.13 4.26
C TYR A 273 -35.14 16.76 4.03
N ASN A 274 -34.81 16.42 2.78
CA ASN A 274 -34.30 15.10 2.40
C ASN A 274 -32.91 15.17 1.74
N ILE A 275 -31.89 14.67 2.45
CA ILE A 275 -30.50 14.55 1.98
C ILE A 275 -30.36 13.65 0.71
N SER A 276 -31.40 12.91 0.34
CA SER A 276 -31.48 12.15 -0.92
C SER A 276 -31.80 13.00 -2.14
N ASN A 277 -32.43 14.17 -1.96
CA ASN A 277 -32.75 15.11 -3.03
C ASN A 277 -31.52 15.97 -3.41
N ILE A 278 -30.53 16.08 -2.52
CA ILE A 278 -29.24 16.75 -2.76
C ILE A 278 -28.42 15.99 -3.80
N ILE A 279 -27.90 16.71 -4.81
CA ILE A 279 -27.19 16.11 -5.94
C ILE A 279 -25.97 15.26 -5.51
N ASN A 280 -25.94 13.99 -5.94
CA ASN A 280 -24.80 13.10 -5.71
C ASN A 280 -23.80 13.15 -6.88
N LEU A 281 -22.73 13.95 -6.72
CA LEU A 281 -21.68 14.14 -7.72
C LEU A 281 -20.75 12.92 -7.81
N ARG A 282 -20.72 12.26 -8.97
CA ARG A 282 -19.87 11.07 -9.22
C ARG A 282 -18.42 11.43 -9.56
N VAL A 283 -17.66 11.87 -8.55
CA VAL A 283 -16.22 12.15 -8.65
C VAL A 283 -15.43 10.89 -9.01
N LYS A 284 -14.49 10.98 -9.96
CA LYS A 284 -13.62 9.86 -10.36
C LYS A 284 -12.64 9.51 -9.23
N ALA A 285 -12.13 8.28 -9.20
CA ALA A 285 -11.06 7.93 -8.27
C ALA A 285 -9.80 8.74 -8.60
N TRP A 286 -9.09 9.22 -7.57
CA TRP A 286 -7.88 10.06 -7.68
C TRP A 286 -8.06 11.34 -8.51
N SER A 287 -9.21 12.01 -8.40
CA SER A 287 -9.45 13.29 -9.07
C SER A 287 -8.50 14.38 -8.55
N SER A 288 -7.95 15.19 -9.45
CA SER A 288 -7.02 16.27 -9.13
C SER A 288 -7.72 17.47 -8.46
N PRO A 289 -6.97 18.35 -7.76
CA PRO A 289 -7.47 19.65 -7.30
C PRO A 289 -8.25 20.42 -8.37
N ILE A 290 -7.70 20.49 -9.58
CA ILE A 290 -8.30 21.16 -10.75
C ILE A 290 -9.68 20.55 -11.09
N TYR A 291 -9.85 19.23 -11.00
CA TYR A 291 -11.15 18.61 -11.23
C TYR A 291 -12.20 19.08 -10.21
N TYR A 292 -11.84 19.18 -8.92
CA TYR A 292 -12.74 19.69 -7.89
C TYR A 292 -13.08 21.17 -8.12
N LEU A 293 -12.09 22.02 -8.42
CA LEU A 293 -12.30 23.45 -8.71
C LEU A 293 -13.22 23.66 -9.93
N HIS A 294 -13.01 22.92 -11.04
CA HIS A 294 -13.79 23.11 -12.27
C HIS A 294 -15.08 22.29 -12.38
N LYS A 295 -15.36 21.32 -11.48
CA LYS A 295 -16.55 20.44 -11.56
C LYS A 295 -17.34 20.27 -10.27
N VAL A 296 -16.80 20.67 -9.11
CA VAL A 296 -17.51 20.61 -7.82
C VAL A 296 -17.88 22.02 -7.33
N VAL A 297 -16.95 22.99 -7.34
CA VAL A 297 -17.25 24.37 -6.88
C VAL A 297 -18.44 25.00 -7.62
N PRO A 298 -18.59 24.91 -8.96
CA PRO A 298 -19.72 25.54 -9.63
C PRO A 298 -21.07 24.97 -9.15
N LYS A 299 -21.16 23.66 -8.93
CA LYS A 299 -22.39 23.03 -8.40
C LYS A 299 -22.59 23.23 -6.90
N LEU A 300 -21.52 23.44 -6.14
CA LEU A 300 -21.59 23.81 -4.73
C LEU A 300 -22.20 25.20 -4.55
N VAL A 301 -21.75 26.17 -5.34
CA VAL A 301 -22.25 27.56 -5.32
C VAL A 301 -23.66 27.67 -5.93
N GLU A 302 -23.92 26.97 -7.03
CA GLU A 302 -25.23 26.97 -7.71
C GLU A 302 -26.36 26.36 -6.86
N LEU A 303 -26.06 25.33 -6.06
CA LEU A 303 -27.08 24.53 -5.35
C LEU A 303 -27.00 24.66 -3.83
N GLY A 304 -26.05 25.41 -3.28
CA GLY A 304 -25.82 25.58 -1.84
C GLY A 304 -25.28 24.34 -1.11
N ALA A 305 -25.60 23.12 -1.56
CA ALA A 305 -25.12 21.86 -1.01
C ALA A 305 -24.88 20.79 -2.09
N VAL A 306 -23.87 19.95 -1.90
CA VAL A 306 -23.60 18.77 -2.76
C VAL A 306 -23.19 17.55 -1.95
N ARG A 307 -23.60 16.38 -2.43
CA ARG A 307 -23.24 15.07 -1.87
C ARG A 307 -22.21 14.38 -2.77
N ILE A 308 -21.26 13.66 -2.17
CA ILE A 308 -20.34 12.77 -2.90
C ILE A 308 -20.37 11.39 -2.25
N ALA A 309 -21.04 10.45 -2.91
CA ALA A 309 -21.27 9.11 -2.37
C ALA A 309 -21.06 8.00 -3.43
N PRO A 310 -20.17 7.00 -3.19
CA PRO A 310 -19.30 6.83 -2.02
C PRO A 310 -17.97 7.61 -2.15
N PHE A 311 -17.55 8.28 -1.08
CA PHE A 311 -16.30 9.01 -0.98
C PHE A 311 -15.19 8.13 -0.43
N SER A 312 -14.43 7.48 -1.33
CA SER A 312 -13.20 6.77 -0.98
C SER A 312 -12.20 6.87 -2.13
N ASN A 313 -10.95 7.24 -1.81
CA ASN A 313 -9.87 7.48 -2.78
C ASN A 313 -10.30 8.46 -3.91
N ARG A 314 -11.01 9.54 -3.56
CA ARG A 314 -11.56 10.52 -4.52
C ARG A 314 -10.62 11.67 -4.83
N LEU A 315 -9.80 12.10 -3.86
CA LEU A 315 -8.77 13.12 -4.04
C LEU A 315 -7.43 12.47 -4.43
N ALA A 316 -6.70 13.07 -5.38
CA ALA A 316 -5.37 12.61 -5.78
C ALA A 316 -4.36 12.62 -4.62
N HIS A 317 -3.31 11.78 -4.68
CA HIS A 317 -2.23 11.85 -3.69
C HIS A 317 -1.47 13.19 -3.75
N ALA A 318 -1.20 13.69 -4.96
CA ALA A 318 -0.60 15.01 -5.18
C ALA A 318 -1.67 16.11 -5.10
N VAL A 319 -1.52 17.01 -4.12
CA VAL A 319 -2.30 18.23 -3.90
C VAL A 319 -1.34 19.31 -3.37
N PRO A 320 -1.71 20.62 -3.38
CA PRO A 320 -0.84 21.69 -2.89
C PRO A 320 -0.40 21.51 -1.41
N PRO A 321 0.75 22.06 -0.98
CA PRO A 321 1.30 21.80 0.35
C PRO A 321 0.36 22.14 1.52
N ASN A 322 -0.36 23.26 1.45
CA ASN A 322 -1.38 23.63 2.45
C ASN A 322 -2.53 22.60 2.52
N ILE A 323 -2.90 21.98 1.39
CA ILE A 323 -3.93 20.94 1.34
C ILE A 323 -3.40 19.58 1.84
N GLN A 324 -2.08 19.31 1.72
CA GLN A 324 -1.45 18.17 2.43
C GLN A 324 -1.43 18.42 3.94
N ALA A 325 -1.13 19.65 4.39
CA ALA A 325 -1.17 20.01 5.82
C ALA A 325 -2.57 19.77 6.43
N LEU A 326 -3.65 20.05 5.71
CA LEU A 326 -5.01 19.68 6.14
C LEU A 326 -5.20 18.17 6.34
N ARG A 327 -4.66 17.32 5.43
CA ARG A 327 -4.69 15.85 5.61
C ARG A 327 -3.88 15.41 6.83
N CYS A 328 -2.71 16.02 7.04
CA CYS A 328 -1.86 15.73 8.19
C CYS A 328 -2.54 16.12 9.51
N LEU A 329 -3.08 17.35 9.60
CA LEU A 329 -3.81 17.87 10.76
C LEU A 329 -5.06 17.03 11.08
N SER A 330 -5.84 16.72 10.04
CA SER A 330 -6.99 15.83 10.15
C SER A 330 -6.59 14.45 10.68
N ASN A 331 -5.51 13.84 10.14
CA ASN A 331 -5.12 12.49 10.47
C ASN A 331 -4.45 12.33 11.84
N PHE A 332 -3.54 13.22 12.21
CA PHE A 332 -2.65 13.03 13.36
C PHE A 332 -3.09 13.81 14.61
N GLU A 333 -3.77 14.94 14.45
CA GLU A 333 -4.22 15.75 15.60
C GLU A 333 -5.73 15.64 15.84
N ALA A 334 -6.55 15.90 14.80
CA ALA A 334 -8.00 16.08 14.93
C ALA A 334 -8.78 14.76 15.07
N LEU A 335 -8.43 13.71 14.31
CA LEU A 335 -9.11 12.40 14.36
C LEU A 335 -8.66 11.55 15.56
N ARG A 336 -9.06 12.01 16.75
CA ARG A 336 -8.98 11.26 18.00
C ARG A 336 -10.16 10.29 18.08
N PHE A 337 -9.96 9.11 18.68
CA PHE A 337 -11.07 8.18 18.93
C PHE A 337 -12.03 8.74 19.99
N SER A 338 -13.29 8.29 19.96
CA SER A 338 -14.31 8.70 20.94
C SER A 338 -13.89 8.37 22.39
N GLN A 339 -14.48 9.08 23.36
CA GLN A 339 -14.12 8.95 24.78
C GLN A 339 -14.21 7.50 25.29
N SER A 340 -15.25 6.75 24.89
CA SER A 340 -15.43 5.35 25.28
C SER A 340 -14.29 4.45 24.81
N ILE A 341 -13.85 4.61 23.55
CA ILE A 341 -12.70 3.90 22.99
C ILE A 341 -11.42 4.32 23.72
N ARG A 342 -11.19 5.63 23.90
CA ARG A 342 -9.99 6.16 24.57
C ARG A 342 -9.82 5.59 25.98
N LEU A 343 -10.88 5.60 26.79
CA LEU A 343 -10.84 5.16 28.18
C LEU A 343 -10.55 3.65 28.31
N LEU A 344 -11.18 2.81 27.48
CA LEU A 344 -10.86 1.38 27.48
C LEU A 344 -9.46 1.13 26.90
N ALA A 345 -9.11 1.74 25.78
CA ALA A 345 -7.80 1.55 25.16
C ALA A 345 -6.63 1.93 26.08
N ALA A 346 -6.76 3.01 26.85
CA ALA A 346 -5.79 3.38 27.88
C ALA A 346 -5.62 2.28 28.94
N LYS A 347 -6.73 1.76 29.51
CA LYS A 347 -6.69 0.61 30.43
C LYS A 347 -6.00 -0.61 29.83
N LEU A 348 -6.19 -0.90 28.53
CA LEU A 348 -5.53 -2.03 27.88
C LEU A 348 -4.02 -1.80 27.73
N VAL A 349 -3.59 -0.59 27.37
CA VAL A 349 -2.16 -0.20 27.37
C VAL A 349 -1.58 -0.32 28.78
N ASP A 350 -2.23 0.23 29.81
CA ASP A 350 -1.77 0.15 31.20
C ASP A 350 -1.62 -1.30 31.69
N ARG A 351 -2.58 -2.17 31.34
CA ARG A 351 -2.52 -3.60 31.67
C ARG A 351 -1.42 -4.32 30.91
N MET A 352 -1.21 -4.00 29.62
CA MET A 352 -0.12 -4.56 28.82
C MET A 352 1.25 -4.15 29.38
N VAL A 353 1.42 -2.86 29.72
CA VAL A 353 2.63 -2.32 30.37
C VAL A 353 2.88 -3.03 31.70
N LYS A 354 1.86 -3.19 32.56
CA LYS A 354 1.98 -3.90 33.85
C LYS A 354 2.33 -5.38 33.68
N ARG A 355 1.76 -6.08 32.69
CA ARG A 355 2.13 -7.47 32.33
C ARG A 355 3.47 -7.57 31.57
N SER A 356 4.13 -6.45 31.28
CA SER A 356 5.44 -6.36 30.63
C SER A 356 6.54 -5.83 31.58
N SER A 357 6.39 -6.05 32.89
CA SER A 357 7.33 -5.57 33.91
C SER A 357 8.77 -6.05 33.70
N LYS A 358 8.97 -7.32 33.31
CA LYS A 358 10.30 -7.90 32.99
C LYS A 358 11.08 -7.09 31.93
N SER A 359 10.36 -6.49 30.99
CA SER A 359 10.89 -5.69 29.88
C SER A 359 10.70 -4.18 30.10
N GLY A 360 10.51 -3.72 31.34
CA GLY A 360 10.37 -2.31 31.68
C GLY A 360 9.10 -1.66 31.11
N GLY A 361 8.03 -2.43 30.96
CA GLY A 361 6.78 -2.01 30.33
C GLY A 361 6.76 -2.15 28.80
N LYS A 362 7.88 -2.51 28.17
CA LYS A 362 7.99 -2.63 26.71
C LYS A 362 7.43 -3.96 26.21
N TYR A 363 6.69 -3.93 25.11
CA TYR A 363 6.11 -5.11 24.47
C TYR A 363 6.18 -5.03 22.94
N ILE A 364 6.10 -6.19 22.28
CA ILE A 364 5.84 -6.29 20.85
C ILE A 364 4.33 -6.27 20.63
N SER A 365 3.85 -5.67 19.54
CA SER A 365 2.50 -5.92 19.03
C SER A 365 2.50 -6.46 17.60
N VAL A 366 1.59 -7.39 17.31
CA VAL A 366 1.47 -8.07 16.02
C VAL A 366 0.09 -7.83 15.43
N HIS A 367 0.01 -7.21 14.26
CA HIS A 367 -1.21 -7.22 13.43
C HIS A 367 -1.22 -8.50 12.57
N LEU A 368 -2.03 -9.46 12.99
CA LEU A 368 -2.08 -10.83 12.48
C LEU A 368 -3.36 -11.06 11.65
N ARG A 369 -3.23 -11.05 10.32
CA ARG A 369 -4.36 -11.37 9.41
C ARG A 369 -4.37 -12.85 9.00
N PHE A 370 -4.85 -13.71 9.91
CA PHE A 370 -5.05 -15.16 9.69
C PHE A 370 -6.52 -15.57 9.96
N GLU A 371 -7.48 -14.71 9.62
CA GLU A 371 -8.92 -14.97 9.70
C GLU A 371 -9.44 -15.69 8.44
N GLU A 372 -10.59 -16.36 8.54
CA GLU A 372 -11.19 -17.17 7.47
C GLU A 372 -11.27 -16.44 6.12
N ASP A 373 -11.62 -15.14 6.11
CA ASP A 373 -11.72 -14.36 4.87
C ASP A 373 -10.38 -14.29 4.13
N MET A 374 -9.29 -14.08 4.88
CA MET A 374 -7.95 -13.91 4.32
C MET A 374 -7.33 -15.25 3.93
N VAL A 375 -7.54 -16.30 4.73
CA VAL A 375 -7.14 -17.68 4.40
C VAL A 375 -7.85 -18.12 3.11
N ALA A 376 -9.18 -18.03 3.05
CA ALA A 376 -9.97 -18.44 1.89
C ALA A 376 -9.64 -17.64 0.61
N PHE A 377 -9.49 -16.32 0.73
CA PHE A 377 -9.14 -15.42 -0.39
C PHE A 377 -7.74 -15.69 -0.96
N SER A 378 -6.79 -16.08 -0.10
CA SER A 378 -5.39 -16.30 -0.51
C SER A 378 -5.23 -17.45 -1.50
N CYS A 379 -6.10 -18.47 -1.41
CA CYS A 379 -5.94 -19.75 -2.11
C CYS A 379 -4.62 -20.49 -1.80
N CYS A 380 -4.02 -20.21 -0.64
CA CYS A 380 -2.95 -21.04 -0.07
C CYS A 380 -3.52 -22.32 0.57
N VAL A 381 -2.64 -23.27 0.83
CA VAL A 381 -2.94 -24.56 1.49
C VAL A 381 -1.96 -24.71 2.65
N TYR A 382 -2.45 -25.13 3.81
CA TYR A 382 -1.67 -25.35 5.03
C TYR A 382 -1.78 -26.83 5.45
N ASP A 383 -1.75 -27.11 6.74
CA ASP A 383 -1.76 -28.46 7.34
C ASP A 383 -3.19 -28.95 7.69
N GLY A 384 -4.22 -28.44 7.00
CA GLY A 384 -5.62 -28.81 7.19
C GLY A 384 -6.21 -29.76 6.13
N GLY A 385 -5.42 -30.17 5.14
CA GLY A 385 -5.78 -31.20 4.16
C GLY A 385 -7.05 -30.91 3.32
N GLU A 386 -7.75 -31.97 2.93
CA GLU A 386 -9.00 -31.88 2.14
C GLU A 386 -10.15 -31.22 2.91
N GLU A 387 -10.13 -31.27 4.25
CA GLU A 387 -11.11 -30.58 5.11
C GLU A 387 -10.98 -29.06 5.00
N GLU A 388 -9.78 -28.50 5.23
CA GLU A 388 -9.49 -27.08 5.03
C GLU A 388 -9.78 -26.66 3.59
N LYS A 389 -9.36 -27.45 2.60
CA LYS A 389 -9.63 -27.18 1.18
C LYS A 389 -11.12 -27.05 0.90
N LYS A 390 -11.96 -27.94 1.46
CA LYS A 390 -13.43 -27.93 1.34
C LYS A 390 -14.05 -26.72 2.05
N GLU A 391 -13.65 -26.45 3.29
CA GLU A 391 -14.09 -25.27 4.05
C GLU A 391 -13.76 -23.96 3.32
N MET A 392 -12.51 -23.83 2.85
CA MET A 392 -12.05 -22.64 2.16
C MET A 392 -12.74 -22.47 0.80
N ASP A 393 -13.17 -23.54 0.14
CA ASP A 393 -14.00 -23.45 -1.07
C ASP A 393 -15.43 -22.98 -0.77
N ILE A 394 -16.04 -23.45 0.32
CA ILE A 394 -17.35 -22.97 0.80
C ILE A 394 -17.25 -21.49 1.17
N ALA A 395 -16.22 -21.07 1.91
CA ALA A 395 -15.95 -19.68 2.25
C ALA A 395 -15.68 -18.80 1.01
N ARG A 396 -14.95 -19.33 0.01
CA ARG A 396 -14.70 -18.66 -1.28
C ARG A 396 -15.98 -18.40 -2.06
N GLU A 397 -16.87 -19.38 -2.12
CA GLU A 397 -18.15 -19.28 -2.82
C GLU A 397 -19.09 -18.31 -2.09
N ARG A 398 -19.29 -18.50 -0.78
CA ARG A 398 -20.08 -17.66 0.12
C ARG A 398 -19.73 -16.17 0.02
N SER A 399 -18.44 -15.84 0.02
CA SER A 399 -17.96 -14.45 0.07
C SER A 399 -17.69 -13.80 -1.29
N TRP A 400 -17.51 -14.57 -2.37
CA TRP A 400 -17.19 -14.00 -3.69
C TRP A 400 -17.90 -14.59 -4.93
N ARG A 401 -18.92 -15.43 -4.77
CA ARG A 401 -19.90 -15.84 -5.82
C ARG A 401 -19.24 -16.22 -7.16
N GLY A 402 -18.67 -17.42 -7.24
CA GLY A 402 -18.06 -18.00 -8.43
C GLY A 402 -16.74 -17.36 -8.90
N LYS A 403 -16.29 -16.24 -8.30
CA LYS A 403 -15.04 -15.51 -8.67
C LYS A 403 -13.80 -16.41 -8.80
N PHE A 404 -13.70 -17.45 -7.98
CA PHE A 404 -12.58 -18.38 -7.96
C PHE A 404 -12.78 -19.59 -8.89
N ARG A 405 -14.02 -19.88 -9.30
CA ARG A 405 -14.42 -21.00 -10.19
C ARG A 405 -14.66 -20.57 -11.64
N ARG A 406 -14.32 -19.33 -12.02
CA ARG A 406 -14.47 -18.81 -13.40
C ARG A 406 -13.60 -19.60 -14.39
N ARG A 407 -14.17 -20.00 -15.52
CA ARG A 407 -13.47 -20.71 -16.61
C ARG A 407 -12.18 -19.98 -17.00
N GLY A 408 -11.08 -20.73 -17.15
CA GLY A 408 -9.75 -20.19 -17.44
C GLY A 408 -8.95 -19.67 -16.23
N ARG A 409 -9.54 -19.61 -15.03
CA ARG A 409 -8.81 -19.22 -13.80
C ARG A 409 -8.09 -20.43 -13.19
N ILE A 410 -6.78 -20.54 -13.44
CA ILE A 410 -5.92 -21.51 -12.76
C ILE A 410 -5.50 -20.96 -11.38
N ILE A 411 -5.54 -21.79 -10.35
CA ILE A 411 -5.03 -21.51 -9.00
C ILE A 411 -3.76 -22.37 -8.80
N ARG A 412 -2.68 -21.76 -8.31
CA ARG A 412 -1.38 -22.42 -8.05
C ARG A 412 -0.88 -22.06 -6.64
N PRO A 413 -1.23 -22.85 -5.60
CA PRO A 413 -0.95 -22.49 -4.21
C PRO A 413 0.54 -22.31 -3.91
N GLY A 414 1.41 -23.16 -4.49
CA GLY A 414 2.86 -23.08 -4.29
C GLY A 414 3.45 -21.80 -4.86
N ALA A 415 3.06 -21.42 -6.07
CA ALA A 415 3.42 -20.13 -6.66
C ALA A 415 2.93 -18.94 -5.82
N ILE A 416 1.71 -19.02 -5.25
CA ILE A 416 1.16 -17.99 -4.36
C ILE A 416 1.97 -17.88 -3.05
N ARG A 417 2.44 -19.01 -2.49
CA ARG A 417 3.32 -19.04 -1.31
C ARG A 417 4.69 -18.44 -1.60
N ARG A 418 5.39 -18.90 -2.66
CA ARG A 418 6.69 -18.35 -3.11
C ARG A 418 6.62 -16.85 -3.46
N ASP A 419 5.49 -16.39 -3.98
CA ASP A 419 5.26 -14.96 -4.24
C ASP A 419 5.16 -14.10 -2.96
N GLY A 420 5.03 -14.70 -1.78
CA GLY A 420 4.79 -14.04 -0.50
C GLY A 420 3.33 -13.59 -0.32
N LYS A 421 2.36 -14.17 -1.05
CA LYS A 421 0.95 -13.73 -1.03
C LYS A 421 0.11 -14.40 0.05
N CYS A 422 0.56 -15.50 0.64
CA CYS A 422 -0.14 -16.13 1.76
C CYS A 422 -0.17 -15.24 3.01
N PRO A 423 -1.23 -15.35 3.85
CA PRO A 423 -1.15 -15.24 5.30
C PRO A 423 0.09 -15.95 5.87
N LEU A 424 0.64 -15.41 6.96
CA LEU A 424 1.56 -16.16 7.82
C LEU A 424 0.72 -16.81 8.92
N THR A 425 0.94 -18.08 9.20
CA THR A 425 0.30 -18.75 10.35
C THR A 425 0.86 -18.18 11.67
N PRO A 426 0.17 -18.30 12.81
CA PRO A 426 0.71 -17.81 14.08
C PRO A 426 1.99 -18.57 14.48
N LEU A 427 2.11 -19.85 14.08
CA LEU A 427 3.35 -20.63 14.17
C LEU A 427 4.50 -19.99 13.38
N GLU A 428 4.29 -19.63 12.11
CA GLU A 428 5.30 -18.94 11.28
C GLU A 428 5.72 -17.59 11.87
N VAL A 429 4.78 -16.84 12.45
CA VAL A 429 5.07 -15.59 13.16
C VAL A 429 5.91 -15.84 14.41
N GLY A 430 5.59 -16.89 15.18
CA GLY A 430 6.35 -17.25 16.38
C GLY A 430 7.79 -17.61 16.02
N MET A 431 7.99 -18.52 15.06
CA MET A 431 9.34 -18.90 14.62
C MET A 431 10.14 -17.73 14.07
N MET A 432 9.49 -16.84 13.30
CA MET A 432 10.11 -15.60 12.82
C MET A 432 10.61 -14.73 13.98
N LEU A 433 9.79 -14.52 15.02
CA LEU A 433 10.18 -13.71 16.19
C LEU A 433 11.27 -14.40 17.03
N ARG A 434 11.18 -15.72 17.23
CA ARG A 434 12.24 -16.50 17.92
C ARG A 434 13.58 -16.39 17.20
N GLY A 435 13.63 -16.60 15.89
CA GLY A 435 14.86 -16.45 15.09
C GLY A 435 15.34 -15.01 14.93
N MET A 436 14.48 -14.00 15.13
CA MET A 436 14.88 -12.59 15.25
C MET A 436 15.57 -12.28 16.60
N GLY A 437 15.56 -13.19 17.57
CA GLY A 437 16.15 -13.02 18.89
C GLY A 437 15.19 -12.55 19.98
N PHE A 438 13.88 -12.68 19.78
CA PHE A 438 12.89 -12.52 20.85
C PHE A 438 12.66 -13.85 21.58
N ASP A 439 12.49 -13.80 22.90
CA ASP A 439 12.49 -14.95 23.80
C ASP A 439 11.12 -15.23 24.44
N ASN A 440 11.04 -16.23 25.33
CA ASN A 440 9.80 -16.54 26.06
C ASN A 440 9.45 -15.53 27.18
N ASN A 441 10.38 -14.63 27.57
CA ASN A 441 10.08 -13.50 28.46
C ASN A 441 9.56 -12.26 27.70
N THR A 442 9.51 -12.29 26.37
CA THR A 442 9.04 -11.18 25.55
C THR A 442 7.51 -11.10 25.53
N SER A 443 6.94 -10.08 26.18
CA SER A 443 5.50 -9.82 26.17
C SER A 443 5.00 -9.41 24.78
N LEU A 444 3.89 -10.03 24.35
CA LEU A 444 3.44 -10.04 22.96
C LEU A 444 1.93 -9.78 22.82
N TYR A 445 1.54 -8.60 22.34
CA TYR A 445 0.13 -8.28 22.04
C TYR A 445 -0.25 -8.71 20.62
N VAL A 446 -1.38 -9.39 20.43
CA VAL A 446 -1.88 -9.81 19.11
C VAL A 446 -3.18 -9.08 18.76
N ALA A 447 -3.09 -8.17 17.78
CA ALA A 447 -4.20 -7.51 17.13
C ALA A 447 -4.69 -8.34 15.93
N ALA A 448 -5.90 -8.90 16.05
CA ALA A 448 -6.53 -9.70 15.00
C ALA A 448 -8.07 -9.69 15.10
N GLY A 449 -8.73 -10.06 14.01
CA GLY A 449 -10.12 -10.55 14.05
C GLY A 449 -10.17 -12.02 14.50
N LYS A 450 -11.27 -12.73 14.17
CA LYS A 450 -11.44 -14.15 14.51
C LYS A 450 -10.49 -15.02 13.67
N ILE A 451 -9.35 -15.39 14.25
CA ILE A 451 -8.36 -16.32 13.67
C ILE A 451 -9.03 -17.64 13.26
N TYR A 452 -8.72 -18.11 12.05
CA TYR A 452 -9.19 -19.40 11.53
C TYR A 452 -8.66 -20.55 12.41
N LYS A 453 -9.54 -21.49 12.79
CA LYS A 453 -9.28 -22.62 13.70
C LYS A 453 -8.33 -22.24 14.86
N ALA A 454 -8.65 -21.14 15.55
CA ALA A 454 -7.77 -20.47 16.51
C ALA A 454 -7.11 -21.38 17.56
N GLY A 455 -7.82 -22.40 18.08
CA GLY A 455 -7.26 -23.36 19.04
C GLY A 455 -6.04 -24.12 18.49
N LYS A 456 -6.11 -24.61 17.25
CA LYS A 456 -4.97 -25.25 16.56
C LYS A 456 -3.87 -24.23 16.30
N TYR A 457 -4.23 -23.14 15.60
CA TYR A 457 -3.23 -22.27 15.00
C TYR A 457 -2.53 -21.32 16.00
N MET A 458 -3.17 -20.92 17.11
CA MET A 458 -2.54 -20.06 18.12
C MET A 458 -1.70 -20.81 19.16
N ALA A 459 -1.87 -22.13 19.33
CA ALA A 459 -1.18 -22.89 20.38
C ALA A 459 0.36 -22.83 20.26
N PRO A 460 0.99 -23.03 19.09
CA PRO A 460 2.44 -22.91 18.97
C PRO A 460 2.96 -21.49 19.23
N LEU A 461 2.18 -20.45 18.91
CA LEU A 461 2.57 -19.07 19.19
C LEU A 461 2.56 -18.79 20.71
N LYS A 462 1.59 -19.33 21.45
CA LYS A 462 1.57 -19.28 22.92
C LYS A 462 2.68 -20.11 23.56
N GLN A 463 3.07 -21.23 22.96
CA GLN A 463 4.21 -22.06 23.40
C GLN A 463 5.52 -21.28 23.27
N MET A 464 5.74 -20.58 22.16
CA MET A 464 6.92 -19.73 21.95
C MET A 464 6.92 -18.45 22.80
N PHE A 465 5.75 -17.87 23.05
CA PHE A 465 5.55 -16.62 23.79
C PHE A 465 4.42 -16.79 24.82
N PRO A 466 4.70 -17.29 26.04
CA PRO A 466 3.69 -17.51 27.07
C PRO A 466 3.07 -16.20 27.60
N LEU A 467 3.78 -15.06 27.49
CA LEU A 467 3.28 -13.71 27.80
C LEU A 467 2.50 -13.10 26.61
N LEU A 468 1.69 -13.92 25.93
CA LEU A 468 0.85 -13.50 24.80
C LEU A 468 -0.51 -12.98 25.27
N GLU A 469 -0.87 -11.80 24.77
CA GLU A 469 -2.08 -11.07 25.13
C GLU A 469 -2.92 -10.69 23.91
N THR A 470 -4.24 -10.58 24.08
CA THR A 470 -5.17 -9.95 23.13
C THR A 470 -6.09 -9.00 23.88
N LYS A 471 -6.88 -8.19 23.16
CA LYS A 471 -7.98 -7.40 23.77
C LYS A 471 -8.88 -8.25 24.69
N ASP A 472 -9.12 -9.51 24.33
CA ASP A 472 -9.99 -10.45 25.04
C ASP A 472 -9.35 -11.04 26.32
N THR A 473 -8.03 -10.93 26.50
CA THR A 473 -7.31 -11.33 27.73
C THR A 473 -6.83 -10.15 28.58
N LEU A 474 -6.80 -8.94 28.01
CA LEU A 474 -6.53 -7.69 28.72
C LEU A 474 -7.80 -6.99 29.24
N ALA A 475 -8.98 -7.23 28.65
CA ALA A 475 -10.25 -6.62 29.03
C ALA A 475 -11.18 -7.62 29.74
N SER A 476 -12.11 -7.12 30.55
CA SER A 476 -13.20 -7.97 31.05
C SER A 476 -14.29 -8.19 29.97
N PRO A 477 -15.11 -9.26 30.05
CA PRO A 477 -16.21 -9.48 29.11
C PRO A 477 -17.24 -8.35 29.08
N GLU A 478 -17.40 -7.64 30.20
CA GLU A 478 -18.29 -6.49 30.42
C GLU A 478 -17.69 -5.22 29.83
N GLU A 479 -16.38 -4.96 30.06
CA GLU A 479 -15.67 -3.83 29.43
C GLU A 479 -15.71 -3.91 27.90
N LEU A 480 -15.63 -5.12 27.33
CA LEU A 480 -15.78 -5.32 25.88
C LEU A 480 -17.22 -5.33 25.39
N ALA A 481 -18.23 -5.50 26.25
CA ALA A 481 -19.62 -5.67 25.83
C ALA A 481 -20.14 -4.52 24.94
N PRO A 482 -19.91 -3.23 25.25
CA PRO A 482 -20.32 -2.10 24.42
C PRO A 482 -19.64 -2.00 23.04
N PHE A 483 -18.64 -2.84 22.77
CA PHE A 483 -17.84 -2.84 21.53
C PHE A 483 -18.11 -4.09 20.67
N LYS A 484 -18.73 -5.14 21.22
CA LYS A 484 -19.09 -6.36 20.47
C LYS A 484 -20.06 -5.99 19.33
N GLY A 485 -19.88 -6.60 18.16
CA GLY A 485 -20.57 -6.24 16.91
C GLY A 485 -19.93 -5.08 16.12
N HIS A 486 -19.29 -4.13 16.80
CA HIS A 486 -18.72 -2.92 16.17
C HIS A 486 -17.26 -3.11 15.77
N SER A 487 -17.03 -3.72 14.61
CA SER A 487 -15.69 -4.11 14.16
C SER A 487 -14.69 -2.95 14.03
N SER A 488 -15.14 -1.73 13.74
CA SER A 488 -14.29 -0.53 13.69
C SER A 488 -13.94 -0.02 15.08
N ARG A 489 -14.87 -0.10 16.04
CA ARG A 489 -14.64 0.30 17.44
C ARG A 489 -13.70 -0.68 18.14
N LEU A 490 -13.83 -1.99 17.89
CA LEU A 490 -12.86 -3.00 18.32
C LEU A 490 -11.47 -2.79 17.68
N ALA A 491 -11.41 -2.51 16.38
CA ALA A 491 -10.16 -2.23 15.69
C ALA A 491 -9.46 -0.95 16.19
N ALA A 492 -10.18 -0.01 16.80
CA ALA A 492 -9.61 1.19 17.40
C ALA A 492 -8.93 0.91 18.76
N LEU A 493 -9.44 -0.06 19.54
CA LEU A 493 -8.75 -0.59 20.73
C LEU A 493 -7.43 -1.25 20.31
N ASP A 494 -7.48 -2.19 19.36
CA ASP A 494 -6.29 -2.87 18.81
C ASP A 494 -5.27 -1.87 18.23
N TYR A 495 -5.74 -0.85 17.50
CA TYR A 495 -4.89 0.19 16.92
C TYR A 495 -4.13 0.95 18.01
N THR A 496 -4.78 1.27 19.13
CA THR A 496 -4.17 2.03 20.23
C THR A 496 -3.15 1.19 21.00
N VAL A 497 -3.46 -0.07 21.32
CA VAL A 497 -2.47 -0.96 21.98
C VAL A 497 -1.26 -1.20 21.07
N CYS A 498 -1.45 -1.29 19.75
CA CYS A 498 -0.34 -1.36 18.79
C CYS A 498 0.38 -0.02 18.53
N LEU A 499 -0.21 1.12 18.90
CA LEU A 499 0.43 2.44 18.77
C LEU A 499 1.49 2.63 19.86
N HIS A 500 1.23 2.15 21.08
CA HIS A 500 2.11 2.28 22.24
C HIS A 500 3.11 1.12 22.45
N SER A 501 3.14 0.11 21.57
CA SER A 501 4.14 -0.96 21.64
C SER A 501 5.55 -0.47 21.27
N GLU A 502 6.59 -1.11 21.78
CA GLU A 502 7.98 -0.78 21.44
C GLU A 502 8.29 -1.21 19.98
N VAL A 503 7.81 -2.39 19.59
CA VAL A 503 7.94 -2.94 18.24
C VAL A 503 6.55 -3.25 17.67
N PHE A 504 6.28 -2.83 16.43
CA PHE A 504 5.08 -3.25 15.70
C PHE A 504 5.43 -4.22 14.57
N VAL A 505 4.72 -5.34 14.48
CA VAL A 505 4.89 -6.40 13.49
C VAL A 505 3.64 -6.48 12.61
N THR A 506 3.80 -6.56 11.29
CA THR A 506 2.66 -6.64 10.37
C THR A 506 2.76 -7.82 9.42
N THR A 507 1.92 -8.84 9.60
CA THR A 507 1.99 -10.08 8.79
C THR A 507 1.42 -9.90 7.38
N GLN A 508 0.47 -8.98 7.19
CA GLN A 508 -0.12 -8.62 5.89
C GLN A 508 -0.21 -7.11 5.73
N GLY A 509 -0.07 -6.63 4.49
CA GLY A 509 -0.36 -5.25 4.14
C GLY A 509 -1.86 -4.94 4.16
N GLY A 510 -2.20 -3.67 4.32
CA GLY A 510 -3.58 -3.18 4.39
C GLY A 510 -3.65 -1.84 5.11
N ASN A 511 -4.85 -1.28 5.26
CA ASN A 511 -4.99 0.07 5.79
C ASN A 511 -4.67 0.20 7.29
N PHE A 512 -4.81 -0.86 8.09
CA PHE A 512 -4.43 -0.83 9.52
C PHE A 512 -2.91 -0.57 9.70
N PRO A 513 -1.98 -1.41 9.19
CA PRO A 513 -0.55 -1.14 9.34
C PRO A 513 -0.10 0.11 8.57
N HIS A 514 -0.78 0.47 7.48
CA HIS A 514 -0.55 1.72 6.74
C HIS A 514 -0.67 2.93 7.68
N PHE A 515 -1.85 3.14 8.28
CA PHE A 515 -2.12 4.29 9.16
C PHE A 515 -1.42 4.17 10.52
N LEU A 516 -1.14 2.96 11.00
CA LEU A 516 -0.46 2.77 12.28
C LEU A 516 1.02 3.13 12.19
N VAL A 517 1.73 2.69 11.14
CA VAL A 517 3.17 2.94 11.00
C VAL A 517 3.48 4.43 10.85
N GLY A 518 2.68 5.18 10.09
CA GLY A 518 2.85 6.63 10.00
C GLY A 518 2.57 7.35 11.32
N HIS A 519 1.59 6.89 12.10
CA HIS A 519 1.26 7.48 13.40
C HIS A 519 2.31 7.16 14.47
N ARG A 520 2.82 5.92 14.50
CA ARG A 520 3.98 5.55 15.34
C ARG A 520 5.19 6.45 15.03
N ARG A 521 5.51 6.69 13.75
CA ARG A 521 6.58 7.62 13.32
C ARG A 521 6.31 9.07 13.73
N TYR A 522 5.06 9.54 13.60
CA TYR A 522 4.66 10.91 13.96
C TYR A 522 4.87 11.20 15.46
N LEU A 523 4.55 10.22 16.33
CA LEU A 523 4.74 10.35 17.77
C LEU A 523 6.19 10.11 18.24
N ASN A 524 6.99 9.34 17.49
CA ASN A 524 8.36 8.95 17.87
C ASN A 524 9.40 9.61 16.96
N GLU A 525 9.34 10.95 16.82
CA GLU A 525 10.39 11.79 16.21
C GLU A 525 10.84 11.40 14.78
N GLY A 526 9.95 10.74 14.03
CA GLY A 526 10.16 10.26 12.66
C GLY A 526 10.54 8.78 12.55
N HIS A 527 10.93 8.12 13.65
CA HIS A 527 11.36 6.71 13.66
C HIS A 527 10.45 5.84 14.55
N ALA A 528 9.93 4.73 14.03
CA ALA A 528 9.33 3.70 14.88
C ALA A 528 9.63 2.29 14.37
N LYS A 529 10.21 1.44 15.25
CA LYS A 529 10.58 0.07 14.89
C LYS A 529 9.36 -0.73 14.43
N THR A 530 9.43 -1.17 13.17
CA THR A 530 8.34 -1.78 12.42
C THR A 530 8.86 -2.97 11.63
N ILE A 531 8.51 -4.19 12.05
CA ILE A 531 8.87 -5.43 11.37
C ILE A 531 7.83 -5.73 10.29
N LYS A 532 8.26 -5.63 9.03
CA LYS A 532 7.48 -5.99 7.85
C LYS A 532 8.26 -7.07 7.09
N PRO A 533 8.01 -8.37 7.35
CA PRO A 533 8.87 -9.44 6.88
C PRO A 533 8.83 -9.60 5.36
N ASP A 534 9.96 -10.03 4.80
CA ASP A 534 10.01 -10.55 3.43
C ASP A 534 9.42 -11.96 3.42
N LYS A 535 8.12 -12.03 3.13
CA LYS A 535 7.39 -13.31 3.04
C LYS A 535 7.87 -14.24 1.94
N ARG A 536 8.71 -13.78 1.00
CA ARG A 536 9.35 -14.65 0.00
C ARG A 536 10.57 -15.35 0.58
N LYS A 537 11.43 -14.61 1.30
CA LYS A 537 12.50 -15.21 2.13
C LYS A 537 11.89 -16.19 3.16
N LEU A 538 10.85 -15.78 3.90
CA LEU A 538 10.20 -16.65 4.88
C LEU A 538 9.64 -17.93 4.28
N ALA A 539 9.01 -17.86 3.08
CA ALA A 539 8.49 -19.05 2.42
C ALA A 539 9.58 -20.11 2.20
N LEU A 540 10.78 -19.70 1.78
CA LEU A 540 11.93 -20.60 1.59
C LEU A 540 12.39 -21.22 2.93
N LEU A 541 12.55 -20.39 3.97
CA LEU A 541 12.98 -20.86 5.31
C LEU A 541 11.97 -21.87 5.90
N PHE A 542 10.67 -21.60 5.76
CA PHE A 542 9.57 -22.45 6.26
C PHE A 542 9.20 -23.62 5.32
N ASP A 543 9.96 -23.85 4.24
CA ASP A 543 9.89 -25.04 3.38
C ASP A 543 11.26 -25.77 3.38
N SER A 544 12.10 -25.52 4.40
CA SER A 544 13.43 -26.11 4.56
C SER A 544 13.58 -26.90 5.87
N PRO A 545 12.98 -28.10 6.03
CA PRO A 545 13.01 -28.88 7.28
C PRO A 545 14.38 -29.42 7.72
N ASN A 546 15.47 -29.05 7.03
CA ASN A 546 16.85 -29.41 7.36
C ASN A 546 17.73 -28.17 7.59
N ILE A 547 17.14 -26.97 7.67
CA ILE A 547 17.88 -25.74 8.00
C ILE A 547 18.44 -25.82 9.43
N ARG A 548 19.67 -25.35 9.63
CA ARG A 548 20.26 -25.23 10.97
C ARG A 548 19.66 -24.04 11.72
N TRP A 549 19.69 -24.10 13.04
CA TRP A 549 19.22 -22.99 13.88
C TRP A 549 20.04 -21.71 13.64
N GLU A 550 21.37 -21.83 13.54
CA GLU A 550 22.29 -20.72 13.25
C GLU A 550 21.95 -20.00 11.94
N ASP A 551 21.74 -20.75 10.84
CA ASP A 551 21.42 -20.19 9.51
C ASP A 551 20.04 -19.51 9.50
N PHE A 552 19.06 -20.18 10.12
CA PHE A 552 17.70 -19.68 10.27
C PHE A 552 17.66 -18.36 11.07
N LYS A 553 18.39 -18.32 12.19
CA LYS A 553 18.57 -17.15 13.04
C LYS A 553 19.28 -16.01 12.31
N HIS A 554 20.38 -16.29 11.61
CA HIS A 554 21.11 -15.31 10.81
C HIS A 554 20.22 -14.64 9.75
N HIS A 555 19.45 -15.42 8.97
CA HIS A 555 18.53 -14.88 7.96
C HIS A 555 17.38 -14.03 8.55
N LEU A 556 16.97 -14.30 9.78
CA LEU A 556 15.91 -13.53 10.46
C LEU A 556 16.45 -12.28 11.15
N GLN A 557 17.67 -12.33 11.70
CA GLN A 557 18.38 -11.15 12.20
C GLN A 557 18.70 -10.16 11.06
N ASP A 558 19.11 -10.64 9.88
CA ASP A 558 19.19 -9.85 8.64
C ASP A 558 17.86 -9.14 8.32
N MET A 559 16.74 -9.86 8.42
CA MET A 559 15.42 -9.33 8.14
C MET A 559 14.95 -8.30 9.18
N LEU A 560 15.36 -8.46 10.45
CA LEU A 560 15.13 -7.48 11.52
C LEU A 560 15.95 -6.20 11.27
N HIS A 561 17.25 -6.31 10.98
CA HIS A 561 18.11 -5.18 10.68
C HIS A 561 17.61 -4.39 9.46
N HIS A 562 17.27 -5.09 8.37
CA HIS A 562 16.65 -4.49 7.18
C HIS A 562 15.28 -3.86 7.42
N SER A 563 14.56 -4.23 8.49
CA SER A 563 13.31 -3.59 8.91
C SER A 563 13.57 -2.30 9.69
N ASP A 564 14.59 -2.30 10.55
CA ASP A 564 15.02 -1.15 11.35
C ASP A 564 15.52 0.01 10.49
N VAL A 565 16.40 -0.27 9.52
CA VAL A 565 16.90 0.73 8.56
C VAL A 565 15.76 1.39 7.76
N LYS A 566 14.67 0.66 7.50
CA LYS A 566 13.46 1.19 6.84
C LYS A 566 12.53 1.94 7.79
N GLY A 567 12.81 1.93 9.10
CA GLY A 567 12.06 2.66 10.11
C GLY A 567 12.00 4.17 9.85
N VAL A 568 13.09 4.77 9.32
CA VAL A 568 13.27 6.22 9.12
C VAL A 568 12.99 6.70 7.67
N GLU A 569 12.24 5.93 6.88
CA GLU A 569 12.00 6.26 5.46
C GLU A 569 11.13 7.52 5.25
N VAL A 570 11.62 8.45 4.42
CA VAL A 570 10.92 9.69 3.99
C VAL A 570 9.98 9.42 2.81
N ARG A 571 8.87 10.17 2.69
CA ARG A 571 7.84 9.94 1.67
C ARG A 571 8.34 10.21 0.25
N LYS A 572 8.42 9.15 -0.56
CA LYS A 572 8.60 9.22 -2.03
C LYS A 572 7.34 9.82 -2.71
N PRO A 573 7.40 10.38 -3.93
CA PRO A 573 6.25 11.04 -4.57
C PRO A 573 5.01 10.16 -4.78
N SER A 574 5.20 8.84 -4.91
CA SER A 574 4.12 7.82 -4.99
C SER A 574 3.80 7.16 -3.64
N GLY A 575 4.50 7.54 -2.56
CA GLY A 575 4.28 7.06 -1.21
C GLY A 575 3.12 7.80 -0.52
N SER A 576 2.44 7.12 0.40
CA SER A 576 1.32 7.72 1.14
C SER A 576 1.79 8.42 2.42
N LEU A 577 1.32 9.65 2.65
CA LEU A 577 1.65 10.44 3.85
C LEU A 577 1.22 9.73 5.15
N TYR A 578 0.14 8.95 5.09
CA TYR A 578 -0.37 8.22 6.26
C TYR A 578 0.55 7.04 6.68
N THR A 579 1.53 6.66 5.85
CA THR A 579 2.61 5.70 6.21
C THR A 579 3.94 6.43 6.47
N TYR A 580 4.25 7.44 5.67
CA TYR A 580 5.51 8.21 5.73
C TYR A 580 5.14 9.69 5.92
N PRO A 581 5.06 10.19 7.17
CA PRO A 581 4.59 11.55 7.46
C PRO A 581 5.61 12.64 7.11
N MET A 582 6.89 12.28 6.96
CA MET A 582 7.97 13.23 6.63
C MET A 582 8.09 13.39 5.10
N PRO A 583 8.24 14.62 4.55
CA PRO A 583 8.31 15.90 5.25
C PRO A 583 6.94 16.63 5.41
N ASP A 584 5.86 16.16 4.77
CA ASP A 584 4.60 16.92 4.67
C ASP A 584 3.91 17.24 6.00
N CYS A 585 4.11 16.40 7.02
CA CYS A 585 3.48 16.53 8.34
C CYS A 585 4.50 16.79 9.48
N MET A 586 5.80 16.76 9.17
CA MET A 586 6.89 16.82 10.15
C MET A 586 8.10 17.52 9.56
N CYS A 587 8.72 18.40 10.33
CA CYS A 587 9.88 19.18 9.91
C CYS A 587 11.09 18.75 10.71
N LYS A 588 12.29 19.03 10.18
CA LYS A 588 13.51 18.80 10.94
C LYS A 588 13.61 19.75 12.13
N HIS A 589 14.26 19.28 13.19
CA HIS A 589 14.94 20.14 14.14
C HIS A 589 15.96 20.97 13.37
N VAL A 590 15.91 22.28 13.57
CA VAL A 590 17.01 23.17 13.18
C VAL A 590 17.98 23.12 14.35
N ASP A 591 19.15 22.55 14.12
CA ASP A 591 20.26 22.68 15.06
C ASP A 591 20.68 24.15 15.07
N VAL A 592 20.24 24.89 16.08
CA VAL A 592 20.76 26.22 16.37
C VAL A 592 22.19 26.04 16.85
N LYS A 593 23.13 26.05 15.90
CA LYS A 593 24.53 26.30 16.22
C LYS A 593 24.59 27.66 16.92
N ASN A 594 25.18 27.69 18.11
CA ASN A 594 25.52 28.95 18.76
C ASN A 594 26.63 29.62 17.96
N ASP A 595 26.28 30.51 17.04
CA ASP A 595 27.20 31.50 16.47
C ASP A 595 27.50 32.62 17.49
N ASN A 596 27.86 32.22 18.72
CA ASN A 596 28.56 33.06 19.70
C ASN A 596 30.05 33.10 19.33
N GLY A 597 30.32 33.52 18.09
CA GLY A 597 31.66 33.55 17.48
C GLY A 597 32.23 34.97 17.44
N ASN A 598 32.82 35.41 18.54
CA ASN A 598 33.75 36.55 18.63
C ASN A 598 33.36 37.86 17.90
N ILE A 599 32.56 38.71 18.54
CA ILE A 599 32.77 40.17 18.39
C ILE A 599 34.03 40.53 19.19
N THR A 600 35.19 40.42 18.53
CA THR A 600 36.43 40.97 19.07
C THR A 600 36.36 42.49 18.99
N ARG A 601 36.29 43.17 20.14
CA ARG A 601 36.62 44.59 20.21
C ARG A 601 38.11 44.74 19.85
N LEU A 602 38.39 45.56 18.86
CA LEU A 602 39.65 46.29 18.78
C LEU A 602 39.33 47.78 18.90
N SER A 603 40.22 48.49 19.60
CA SER A 603 40.20 49.92 19.90
C SER A 603 40.61 50.76 18.69
#